data_AF-A0A5N5CXU2-F1
#
_entry.id   AF-A0A5N5CXU2-F1
#
_cell.length_a   1.000
_cell.length_b   1.000
_cell.length_c   1.000
_cell.angle_alpha   90.00
_cell.angle_beta   90.00
_cell.angle_gamma   90.00
#
_symmetry.space_group_name_H-M   'P 1'
#
loop_
_entity.id
_entity.type
_entity.pdbx_description
1 polymer ?
#
loop_
_entity_poly.entity_id
_entity_poly.type
_entity_poly.pdbx_seq_one_letter_code
_entity_poly.pdbx_strand_id
1 'polypeptide(L)'
;MSSTTTVTTTAASAITADNILRLFGSDVNTNVIGAGARQASTGNSDSDLAGYDEEQIRLMDEMCIVLDENDVPIGSATKKVCHLMENINRGLLHRAFSVFLFDSQNRLLLQQRATEKITFPDMWTNTCCSHPLGVPTETGSDLPTSVAGAKRAAQRKLGHELGIPADQVPVDEFDFLTRIHYLAPSDGKWGEHEIDYILFIRPKKGVTLDVNPNEVRDTRYVSPEELRTMFEDKSLKFTPWFKLICESMLFDWWKHLDTGLEKFKEEGIRRM
;
A
#
# COMPACT_ATOMS: atom_id res chain seq x y z
N MET A 1 -37.91 30.93 12.73
CA MET A 1 -36.47 31.14 12.51
C MET A 1 -35.83 29.77 12.53
N SER A 2 -35.41 29.25 11.37
CA SER A 2 -34.74 27.95 11.28
C SER A 2 -33.25 28.18 11.38
N SER A 3 -32.62 27.72 12.46
CA SER A 3 -31.18 27.82 12.67
C SER A 3 -30.48 26.70 11.90
N THR A 4 -29.89 27.03 10.76
CA THR A 4 -28.99 26.14 10.04
C THR A 4 -27.67 26.06 10.82
N THR A 5 -27.42 24.93 11.47
CA THR A 5 -26.12 24.64 12.09
C THR A 5 -25.12 24.31 11.00
N THR A 6 -24.32 25.30 10.63
CA THR A 6 -23.17 25.09 9.74
C THR A 6 -22.11 24.29 10.50
N VAL A 7 -21.99 23.00 10.18
CA VAL A 7 -20.84 22.19 10.63
C VAL A 7 -19.63 22.67 9.83
N THR A 8 -18.78 23.47 10.45
CA THR A 8 -17.47 23.83 9.89
C THR A 8 -16.55 22.62 10.05
N THR A 9 -16.42 21.82 9.01
CA THR A 9 -15.32 20.85 8.89
C THR A 9 -14.03 21.64 8.73
N THR A 10 -13.31 21.88 9.83
CA THR A 10 -11.91 22.29 9.77
C THR A 10 -11.14 21.19 9.04
N ALA A 11 -10.61 21.49 7.85
CA ALA A 11 -9.64 20.63 7.19
C ALA A 11 -8.50 20.33 8.18
N ALA A 12 -8.14 19.05 8.31
CA ALA A 12 -6.99 18.65 9.12
C ALA A 12 -5.76 19.41 8.63
N SER A 13 -4.95 19.94 9.55
CA SER A 13 -3.70 20.61 9.17
C SER A 13 -2.76 19.61 8.55
N ALA A 14 -2.11 19.97 7.43
CA ALA A 14 -1.11 19.13 6.79
C ALA A 14 -0.02 18.74 7.80
N ILE A 15 0.35 17.45 7.82
CA ILE A 15 1.39 16.95 8.70
C ILE A 15 2.76 17.33 8.17
N THR A 16 3.65 17.76 9.06
CA THR A 16 5.00 18.20 8.74
C THR A 16 5.97 17.70 9.80
N ALA A 17 7.27 17.68 9.49
CA ALA A 17 8.31 17.35 10.47
C ALA A 17 8.20 18.20 11.76
N ASP A 18 7.79 19.47 11.64
CA ASP A 18 7.68 20.40 12.78
C ASP A 18 6.48 20.10 13.68
N ASN A 19 5.40 19.54 13.14
CA ASN A 19 4.16 19.33 13.90
C ASN A 19 3.88 17.87 14.28
N ILE A 20 4.57 16.89 13.67
CA ILE A 20 4.23 15.47 13.79
C ILE A 20 4.27 14.97 15.25
N LEU A 21 5.27 15.39 16.03
CA LEU A 21 5.39 15.01 17.45
C LEU A 21 4.34 15.70 18.32
N ARG A 22 3.93 16.92 17.97
CA ARG A 22 2.84 17.63 18.68
C ARG A 22 1.50 16.96 18.42
N LEU A 23 1.30 16.45 17.21
CA LEU A 23 0.08 15.75 16.83
C LEU A 23 0.06 14.34 17.41
N PHE A 24 1.04 13.50 17.11
CA PHE A 24 0.98 12.06 17.40
C PHE A 24 1.83 11.60 18.60
N GLY A 25 2.53 12.52 19.27
CA GLY A 25 3.26 12.21 20.49
C GLY A 25 4.25 11.07 20.32
N SER A 26 4.16 10.06 21.19
CA SER A 26 5.01 8.86 21.19
C SER A 26 4.66 7.83 20.12
N ASP A 27 3.51 7.97 19.44
CA ASP A 27 3.07 7.01 18.43
C ASP A 27 3.88 7.13 17.13
N VAL A 28 4.54 8.28 16.92
CA VAL A 28 5.46 8.52 15.81
C VAL A 28 6.89 8.71 16.32
N ASN A 29 7.82 7.97 15.72
CA ASN A 29 9.25 8.11 15.97
C ASN A 29 9.92 8.85 14.81
N THR A 30 10.49 10.03 15.09
CA THR A 30 11.19 10.88 14.10
C THR A 30 12.67 10.53 13.91
N ASN A 31 13.23 9.60 14.70
CA ASN A 31 14.66 9.23 14.60
C ASN A 31 14.98 8.27 13.43
N VAL A 32 14.03 7.97 12.55
CA VAL A 32 14.14 6.89 11.55
C VAL A 32 15.03 7.19 10.34
N ILE A 33 15.96 8.12 10.48
CA ILE A 33 17.17 8.12 9.65
C ILE A 33 18.27 7.34 10.39
N GLY A 34 18.20 6.01 10.30
CA GLY A 34 19.40 5.16 10.42
C GLY A 34 19.92 4.76 11.80
N ALA A 35 19.24 5.03 12.92
CA ALA A 35 19.71 4.56 14.23
C ALA A 35 18.57 4.06 15.15
N GLY A 36 18.58 2.75 15.42
CA GLY A 36 17.94 2.13 16.59
C GLY A 36 16.50 2.55 16.83
N ALA A 37 15.57 2.01 16.03
CA ALA A 37 14.15 2.03 16.39
C ALA A 37 14.00 1.34 17.75
N ARG A 38 13.70 2.11 18.79
CA ARG A 38 13.21 1.53 20.05
C ARG A 38 11.82 1.00 19.74
N GLN A 39 11.62 -0.31 19.85
CA GLN A 39 10.29 -0.89 20.00
C GLN A 39 9.64 -0.21 21.20
N ALA A 40 8.57 0.55 20.96
CA ALA A 40 7.67 0.89 22.04
C ALA A 40 7.02 -0.42 22.49
N SER A 41 7.37 -0.89 23.68
CA SER A 41 6.72 -2.05 24.28
C SER A 41 5.27 -1.71 24.56
N THR A 42 4.34 -2.21 23.76
CA THR A 42 2.90 -2.22 24.07
C THR A 42 2.63 -3.33 25.08
N GLY A 43 3.11 -3.11 26.31
CA GLY A 43 2.66 -3.85 27.48
C GLY A 43 1.25 -3.40 27.87
N ASN A 44 0.25 -3.73 27.06
CA ASN A 44 -1.15 -3.71 27.44
C ASN A 44 -1.94 -4.54 26.44
N SER A 45 -2.92 -5.32 26.90
CA SER A 45 -3.85 -6.05 26.04
C SER A 45 -4.50 -5.06 25.05
N ASP A 46 -4.05 -5.07 23.81
CA ASP A 46 -4.48 -4.11 22.81
C ASP A 46 -5.91 -4.45 22.37
N SER A 47 -6.89 -3.80 23.01
CA SER A 47 -8.31 -4.03 22.74
C SER A 47 -8.68 -3.78 21.29
N ASP A 48 -7.85 -3.02 20.56
CA ASP A 48 -8.14 -2.72 19.17
C ASP A 48 -7.99 -3.90 18.23
N LEU A 49 -7.14 -4.84 18.62
CA LEU A 49 -6.77 -6.01 17.85
C LEU A 49 -7.46 -7.28 18.39
N ALA A 50 -8.31 -7.15 19.41
CA ALA A 50 -9.03 -8.26 20.00
C ALA A 50 -9.94 -8.93 18.96
N GLY A 51 -9.74 -10.24 18.74
CA GLY A 51 -10.53 -11.06 17.81
C GLY A 51 -9.97 -11.16 16.39
N TYR A 52 -8.84 -10.51 16.09
CA TYR A 52 -8.10 -10.73 14.85
C TYR A 52 -7.14 -11.92 14.97
N ASP A 53 -6.71 -12.43 13.81
CA ASP A 53 -5.74 -13.50 13.70
C ASP A 53 -4.35 -13.11 14.27
N GLU A 54 -3.69 -14.02 14.98
CA GLU A 54 -2.44 -13.75 15.70
C GLU A 54 -1.29 -13.29 14.79
N GLU A 55 -1.21 -13.82 13.56
CA GLU A 55 -0.18 -13.44 12.62
C GLU A 55 -0.44 -12.03 12.07
N GLN A 56 -1.68 -11.69 11.75
CA GLN A 56 -2.04 -10.32 11.33
C GLN A 56 -1.83 -9.29 12.45
N ILE A 57 -2.05 -9.68 13.72
CA ILE A 57 -1.71 -8.85 14.88
C ILE A 57 -0.19 -8.62 14.96
N ARG A 58 0.62 -9.67 14.79
CA ARG A 58 2.08 -9.55 14.79
C ARG A 58 2.58 -8.60 13.69
N LEU A 59 1.97 -8.66 12.50
CA LEU A 59 2.30 -7.78 11.38
C LEU A 59 1.88 -6.32 11.62
N MET A 60 1.00 -6.05 12.59
CA MET A 60 0.61 -4.67 12.94
C MET A 60 1.71 -3.89 13.67
N ASP A 61 2.75 -4.56 14.14
CA ASP A 61 3.95 -3.95 14.73
C ASP A 61 5.02 -3.56 13.69
N GLU A 62 4.83 -3.90 12.41
CA GLU A 62 5.74 -3.46 11.35
C GLU A 62 5.79 -1.93 11.29
N MET A 63 6.99 -1.37 11.14
CA MET A 63 7.19 0.08 11.11
C MET A 63 7.02 0.62 9.69
N CYS A 64 5.97 1.41 9.47
CA CYS A 64 5.74 2.16 8.24
C CYS A 64 6.54 3.47 8.23
N ILE A 65 6.83 3.98 7.03
CA ILE A 65 7.46 5.30 6.83
C ILE A 65 6.35 6.36 6.82
N VAL A 66 6.37 7.29 7.78
CA VAL A 66 5.43 8.42 7.83
C VAL A 66 5.95 9.55 6.95
N LEU A 67 5.06 10.13 6.15
CA LEU A 67 5.39 11.10 5.11
C LEU A 67 4.70 12.44 5.33
N ASP A 68 5.24 13.49 4.72
CA ASP A 68 4.43 14.65 4.34
C ASP A 68 3.73 14.42 2.99
N GLU A 69 2.90 15.39 2.56
CA GLU A 69 2.17 15.29 1.29
C GLU A 69 3.04 15.33 0.02
N ASN A 70 4.34 15.58 0.15
CA ASN A 70 5.30 15.61 -0.96
C ASN A 70 6.19 14.36 -0.96
N ASP A 71 5.82 13.33 -0.18
CA ASP A 71 6.56 12.08 -0.04
C ASP A 71 7.96 12.27 0.59
N VAL A 72 8.09 13.26 1.47
CA VAL A 72 9.28 13.43 2.31
C VAL A 72 9.07 12.61 3.59
N PRO A 73 9.99 11.68 3.94
CA PRO A 73 9.93 10.99 5.22
C PRO A 73 10.08 11.96 6.40
N ILE A 74 9.08 11.97 7.28
CA ILE A 74 9.06 12.81 8.49
C ILE A 74 9.02 11.99 9.79
N GLY A 75 8.96 10.67 9.68
CA GLY A 75 9.04 9.76 10.83
C GLY A 75 8.70 8.32 10.47
N SER A 76 8.35 7.56 11.48
CA SER A 76 7.83 6.20 11.35
C SER A 76 6.79 5.93 12.44
N ALA A 77 5.86 5.04 12.17
CA ALA A 77 4.88 4.57 13.13
C ALA A 77 4.57 3.09 12.86
N THR A 78 3.99 2.40 13.83
CA THR A 78 3.54 1.03 13.59
C THR A 78 2.44 1.03 12.54
N LYS A 79 2.32 -0.08 11.81
CA LYS A 79 1.25 -0.31 10.84
C LYS A 79 -0.11 -0.10 11.49
N LYS A 80 -0.32 -0.56 12.73
CA LYS A 80 -1.53 -0.24 13.50
C LYS A 80 -1.85 1.25 13.52
N VAL A 81 -0.90 2.06 13.97
CA VAL A 81 -1.07 3.51 14.14
C VAL A 81 -1.40 4.18 12.79
N CYS A 82 -0.72 3.77 11.73
CA CYS A 82 -0.93 4.28 10.37
C CYS A 82 -2.32 3.99 9.80
N HIS A 83 -2.93 2.86 10.15
CA HIS A 83 -4.17 2.39 9.50
C HIS A 83 -5.44 2.68 10.33
N LEU A 84 -5.32 3.31 11.50
CA LEU A 84 -6.47 3.75 12.29
C LEU A 84 -7.08 5.03 11.69
N MET A 85 -8.38 5.00 11.40
CA MET A 85 -9.12 6.16 10.88
C MET A 85 -9.04 7.38 11.79
N GLU A 86 -8.92 7.19 13.11
CA GLU A 86 -8.68 8.29 14.05
C GLU A 86 -7.41 9.08 13.70
N ASN A 87 -6.32 8.40 13.35
CA ASN A 87 -5.04 9.03 13.00
C ASN A 87 -5.04 9.53 11.56
N ILE A 88 -5.62 8.77 10.63
CA ILE A 88 -5.79 9.18 9.23
C ILE A 88 -6.60 10.48 9.14
N ASN A 89 -7.71 10.59 9.89
CA ASN A 89 -8.54 11.81 9.92
C ASN A 89 -7.82 13.02 10.51
N ARG A 90 -6.69 12.80 11.22
CA ARG A 90 -5.79 13.84 11.74
C ARG A 90 -4.63 14.14 10.78
N GLY A 91 -4.60 13.49 9.63
CA GLY A 91 -3.64 13.71 8.54
C GLY A 91 -2.48 12.72 8.48
N LEU A 92 -2.46 11.66 9.32
CA LEU A 92 -1.37 10.67 9.29
C LEU A 92 -1.32 9.97 7.92
N LEU A 93 -0.16 10.01 7.27
CA LEU A 93 0.09 9.53 5.90
C LEU A 93 1.36 8.68 5.89
N HIS A 94 1.35 7.56 5.17
CA HIS A 94 2.51 6.68 5.05
C HIS A 94 2.81 6.26 3.61
N ARG A 95 4.03 5.77 3.40
CA ARG A 95 4.46 5.26 2.09
C ARG A 95 3.92 3.85 1.84
N ALA A 96 3.49 3.59 0.62
CA ALA A 96 3.04 2.28 0.16
C ALA A 96 3.58 1.94 -1.24
N PHE A 97 3.34 0.72 -1.69
CA PHE A 97 3.53 0.30 -3.06
C PHE A 97 2.42 -0.65 -3.51
N SER A 98 2.16 -0.64 -4.82
CA SER A 98 1.24 -1.53 -5.53
C SER A 98 1.96 -2.19 -6.70
N VAL A 99 2.11 -3.50 -6.64
CA VAL A 99 2.69 -4.32 -7.71
C VAL A 99 1.62 -4.77 -8.70
N PHE A 100 1.93 -4.63 -9.99
CA PHE A 100 1.21 -5.22 -11.10
C PHE A 100 2.14 -6.16 -11.86
N LEU A 101 2.00 -7.46 -11.61
CA LEU A 101 2.76 -8.52 -12.26
C LEU A 101 1.99 -9.04 -13.46
N PHE A 102 2.63 -8.97 -14.63
CA PHE A 102 2.09 -9.52 -15.87
C PHE A 102 2.82 -10.79 -16.27
N ASP A 103 2.11 -11.75 -16.84
CA ASP A 103 2.72 -12.92 -17.47
C ASP A 103 3.15 -12.64 -18.92
N SER A 104 3.70 -13.66 -19.59
CA SER A 104 4.13 -13.58 -20.99
C SER A 104 2.98 -13.37 -21.99
N GLN A 105 1.73 -13.54 -21.55
CA GLN A 105 0.51 -13.32 -22.34
C GLN A 105 -0.13 -11.97 -22.00
N ASN A 106 0.60 -11.10 -21.29
CA ASN A 106 0.11 -9.82 -20.79
C ASN A 106 -1.16 -9.97 -19.93
N ARG A 107 -1.33 -11.07 -19.19
CA ARG A 107 -2.39 -11.20 -18.18
C ARG A 107 -1.88 -10.71 -16.84
N LEU A 108 -2.70 -9.95 -16.11
CA LEU A 108 -2.37 -9.43 -14.78
C LEU A 108 -2.67 -10.50 -13.73
N LEU A 109 -1.71 -10.75 -12.84
CA LEU A 109 -1.95 -11.55 -11.64
C LEU A 109 -2.71 -10.71 -10.60
N LEU A 110 -3.90 -11.14 -10.26
CA LEU A 110 -4.68 -10.61 -9.14
C LEU A 110 -4.55 -11.53 -7.93
N GLN A 111 -4.72 -10.95 -6.75
CA GLN A 111 -4.98 -11.68 -5.52
C GLN A 111 -6.35 -11.33 -4.96
N GLN A 112 -6.97 -12.29 -4.28
CA GLN A 112 -8.06 -12.04 -3.35
C GLN A 112 -7.48 -12.05 -1.93
N ARG A 113 -7.67 -10.95 -1.21
CA ARG A 113 -7.20 -10.78 0.17
C ARG A 113 -7.83 -11.84 1.08
N ALA A 114 -7.04 -12.44 1.96
CA ALA A 114 -7.54 -13.40 2.94
C ALA A 114 -8.60 -12.80 3.88
N THR A 115 -9.41 -13.66 4.50
CA THR A 115 -10.47 -13.22 5.42
C THR A 115 -9.87 -12.64 6.71
N GLU A 116 -8.67 -13.07 7.06
CA GLU A 116 -7.90 -12.68 8.25
C GLU A 116 -7.37 -11.24 8.15
N LYS A 117 -7.28 -10.67 6.94
CA LYS A 117 -6.76 -9.32 6.71
C LYS A 117 -7.56 -8.27 7.50
N ILE A 118 -6.87 -7.44 8.27
CA ILE A 118 -7.50 -6.39 9.07
C ILE A 118 -8.19 -5.33 8.18
N THR A 119 -7.53 -4.89 7.10
CA THR A 119 -8.12 -3.98 6.11
C THR A 119 -8.60 -4.75 4.88
N PHE A 120 -9.80 -4.43 4.40
CA PHE A 120 -10.40 -4.95 3.16
C PHE A 120 -10.32 -6.48 2.99
N PRO A 121 -10.75 -7.30 3.97
CA PRO A 121 -10.78 -8.75 3.80
C PRO A 121 -11.68 -9.16 2.64
N ASP A 122 -11.36 -10.29 2.01
CA ASP A 122 -12.11 -10.92 0.91
C ASP A 122 -12.22 -10.13 -0.39
N MET A 123 -11.58 -8.97 -0.50
CA MET A 123 -11.59 -8.15 -1.71
C MET A 123 -10.51 -8.57 -2.71
N TRP A 124 -10.85 -8.55 -3.99
CA TRP A 124 -9.90 -8.67 -5.09
C TRP A 124 -9.10 -7.38 -5.28
N THR A 125 -7.82 -7.52 -5.58
CA THR A 125 -6.89 -6.41 -5.80
C THR A 125 -5.80 -6.78 -6.81
N ASN A 126 -4.90 -5.85 -7.11
CA ASN A 126 -3.71 -6.13 -7.92
C ASN A 126 -2.76 -7.12 -7.21
N THR A 127 -1.62 -7.42 -7.84
CA THR A 127 -0.77 -8.56 -7.46
C THR A 127 -0.34 -8.55 -5.99
N CYS A 128 0.14 -7.41 -5.48
CA CYS A 128 0.63 -7.30 -4.11
C CYS A 128 0.62 -5.82 -3.71
N CYS A 129 0.07 -5.49 -2.55
CA CYS A 129 0.04 -4.14 -1.98
C CYS A 129 0.56 -4.18 -0.55
N SER A 130 1.56 -3.36 -0.24
CA SER A 130 2.11 -3.30 1.12
C SER A 130 2.97 -2.04 1.29
N HIS A 131 3.85 -2.05 2.29
CA HIS A 131 4.59 -0.90 2.76
C HIS A 131 6.09 -1.19 2.72
N PRO A 132 6.92 -0.25 2.22
CA PRO A 132 8.32 -0.24 2.56
C PRO A 132 8.48 0.02 4.07
N LEU A 133 9.38 -0.72 4.70
CA LEU A 133 9.64 -0.59 6.14
C LEU A 133 10.50 0.64 6.44
N GLY A 134 10.30 1.23 7.62
CA GLY A 134 11.13 2.29 8.19
C GLY A 134 12.52 1.83 8.61
N VAL A 135 13.29 1.25 7.67
CA VAL A 135 14.64 0.71 7.86
C VAL A 135 15.59 1.28 6.80
N PRO A 136 16.91 1.34 7.05
CA PRO A 136 17.86 1.96 6.12
C PRO A 136 17.80 1.43 4.69
N THR A 137 17.42 0.16 4.53
CA THR A 137 17.32 -0.52 3.23
C THR A 137 16.01 -0.28 2.50
N GLU A 138 14.98 0.30 3.11
CA GLU A 138 13.67 0.49 2.46
C GLU A 138 13.13 1.93 2.56
N THR A 139 13.65 2.75 3.49
CA THR A 139 13.19 4.13 3.68
C THR A 139 13.42 5.01 2.45
N GLY A 140 14.67 5.37 2.12
CA GLY A 140 14.96 6.35 1.07
C GLY A 140 14.52 7.78 1.43
N SER A 141 15.29 8.79 1.02
CA SER A 141 15.07 10.21 1.36
C SER A 141 14.83 11.11 0.14
N ASP A 142 15.05 10.58 -1.06
CA ASP A 142 14.75 11.20 -2.34
C ASP A 142 14.02 10.19 -3.23
N LEU A 143 13.50 10.63 -4.38
CA LEU A 143 12.73 9.75 -5.26
C LEU A 143 13.53 8.50 -5.71
N PRO A 144 14.78 8.60 -6.22
CA PRO A 144 15.53 7.42 -6.63
C PRO A 144 15.74 6.40 -5.50
N THR A 145 16.12 6.85 -4.30
CA THR A 145 16.35 5.95 -3.16
C THR A 145 15.05 5.37 -2.60
N SER A 146 13.97 6.15 -2.63
CA SER A 146 12.63 5.70 -2.20
C SER A 146 12.06 4.66 -3.17
N VAL A 147 12.22 4.86 -4.48
CA VAL A 147 11.87 3.86 -5.51
C VAL A 147 12.66 2.57 -5.28
N ALA A 148 13.97 2.65 -5.05
CA ALA A 148 14.79 1.48 -4.78
C ALA A 148 14.34 0.75 -3.50
N GLY A 149 13.95 1.49 -2.46
CA GLY A 149 13.38 0.93 -1.24
C GLY A 149 12.04 0.21 -1.48
N ALA A 150 11.13 0.84 -2.22
CA ALA A 150 9.84 0.26 -2.58
C ALA A 150 9.98 -1.02 -3.41
N LYS A 151 10.93 -1.09 -4.35
CA LYS A 151 11.19 -2.31 -5.13
C LYS A 151 11.71 -3.47 -4.27
N ARG A 152 12.57 -3.20 -3.27
CA ARG A 152 13.01 -4.22 -2.31
C ARG A 152 11.85 -4.72 -1.44
N ALA A 153 11.02 -3.79 -0.96
CA ALA A 153 9.82 -4.13 -0.20
C ALA A 153 8.83 -4.96 -1.03
N ALA A 154 8.64 -4.62 -2.29
CA ALA A 154 7.83 -5.38 -3.25
C ALA A 154 8.34 -6.81 -3.43
N GLN A 155 9.64 -7.00 -3.68
CA GLN A 155 10.23 -8.34 -3.79
C GLN A 155 10.02 -9.14 -2.49
N ARG A 156 10.26 -8.54 -1.32
CA ARG A 156 10.06 -9.17 -0.01
C ARG A 156 8.61 -9.61 0.18
N LYS A 157 7.64 -8.75 -0.15
CA LYS A 157 6.22 -9.03 0.06
C LYS A 157 5.61 -9.96 -0.98
N LEU A 158 6.08 -9.96 -2.23
CA LEU A 158 5.74 -11.01 -3.20
C LEU A 158 6.19 -12.39 -2.71
N GLY A 159 7.37 -12.48 -2.09
CA GLY A 159 7.83 -13.71 -1.45
C GLY A 159 6.98 -14.10 -0.24
N HIS A 160 6.60 -13.14 0.60
CA HIS A 160 5.80 -13.41 1.81
C HIS A 160 4.33 -13.77 1.51
N GLU A 161 3.65 -13.03 0.63
CA GLU A 161 2.21 -13.22 0.37
C GLU A 161 1.94 -14.32 -0.66
N LEU A 162 2.73 -14.36 -1.73
CA LEU A 162 2.49 -15.23 -2.89
C LEU A 162 3.52 -16.36 -3.02
N GLY A 163 4.52 -16.41 -2.15
CA GLY A 163 5.58 -17.43 -2.19
C GLY A 163 6.51 -17.30 -3.40
N ILE A 164 6.52 -16.14 -4.08
CA ILE A 164 7.33 -15.95 -5.30
C ILE A 164 8.82 -15.84 -4.91
N PRO A 165 9.69 -16.74 -5.40
CA PRO A 165 11.12 -16.66 -5.14
C PRO A 165 11.75 -15.37 -5.68
N ALA A 166 12.65 -14.77 -4.91
CA ALA A 166 13.27 -13.48 -5.23
C ALA A 166 14.05 -13.47 -6.57
N ASP A 167 14.61 -14.61 -6.99
CA ASP A 167 15.30 -14.77 -8.27
C ASP A 167 14.37 -14.74 -9.48
N GLN A 168 13.07 -14.98 -9.29
CA GLN A 168 12.04 -14.86 -10.32
C GLN A 168 11.52 -13.43 -10.48
N VAL A 169 11.77 -12.56 -9.50
CA VAL A 169 11.37 -11.14 -9.50
C VAL A 169 12.53 -10.23 -9.05
N PRO A 170 13.64 -10.15 -9.81
CA PRO A 170 14.79 -9.34 -9.42
C PRO A 170 14.40 -7.86 -9.26
N VAL A 171 14.95 -7.21 -8.23
CA VAL A 171 14.65 -5.79 -7.90
C VAL A 171 14.82 -4.86 -9.10
N ASP A 172 15.83 -5.09 -9.93
CA ASP A 172 16.14 -4.25 -11.10
C ASP A 172 15.17 -4.45 -12.27
N GLU A 173 14.35 -5.51 -12.25
CA GLU A 173 13.33 -5.78 -13.27
C GLU A 173 11.98 -5.11 -12.98
N PHE A 174 11.82 -4.47 -11.82
CA PHE A 174 10.63 -3.66 -11.55
C PHE A 174 10.71 -2.34 -12.30
N ASP A 175 9.64 -1.98 -12.99
CA ASP A 175 9.41 -0.67 -13.57
C ASP A 175 8.60 0.19 -12.59
N PHE A 176 9.17 1.33 -12.18
CA PHE A 176 8.43 2.35 -11.45
C PHE A 176 7.73 3.27 -12.47
N LEU A 177 6.41 3.45 -12.32
CA LEU A 177 5.60 4.26 -13.22
C LEU A 177 5.30 5.63 -12.62
N THR A 178 4.65 5.67 -11.47
CA THR A 178 4.19 6.92 -10.85
C THR A 178 3.89 6.71 -9.36
N ARG A 179 3.52 7.78 -8.67
CA ARG A 179 2.97 7.77 -7.31
C ARG A 179 1.53 8.27 -7.30
N ILE A 180 0.69 7.62 -6.50
CA ILE A 180 -0.72 8.01 -6.29
C ILE A 180 -0.94 8.29 -4.81
N HIS A 181 -1.41 9.48 -4.50
CA HIS A 181 -1.89 9.84 -3.17
C HIS A 181 -3.40 9.63 -3.10
N TYR A 182 -3.84 8.71 -2.23
CA TYR A 182 -5.26 8.39 -2.03
C TYR A 182 -5.58 8.17 -0.54
N LEU A 183 -6.87 8.26 -0.20
CA LEU A 183 -7.42 7.90 1.11
C LEU A 183 -8.65 7.00 0.93
N ALA A 184 -8.69 5.88 1.63
CA ALA A 184 -9.83 4.96 1.58
C ALA A 184 -10.14 4.34 2.96
N PRO A 185 -11.32 4.60 3.55
CA PRO A 185 -11.75 3.84 4.72
C PRO A 185 -12.05 2.38 4.35
N SER A 186 -11.60 1.45 5.18
CA SER A 186 -11.93 0.02 5.09
C SER A 186 -13.23 -0.27 5.82
N ASP A 187 -13.27 0.09 7.09
CA ASP A 187 -14.46 0.08 7.93
C ASP A 187 -14.49 1.36 8.78
N GLY A 188 -15.39 1.44 9.75
CA GLY A 188 -15.47 2.63 10.61
C GLY A 188 -14.19 2.91 11.41
N LYS A 189 -13.34 1.90 11.62
CA LYS A 189 -12.13 1.96 12.46
C LYS A 189 -10.84 1.99 11.63
N TRP A 190 -10.75 1.19 10.58
CA TRP A 190 -9.54 1.00 9.79
C TRP A 190 -9.65 1.62 8.41
N GLY A 191 -8.52 2.01 7.83
CA GLY A 191 -8.44 2.54 6.47
C GLY A 191 -7.01 2.67 5.98
N GLU A 192 -6.88 3.33 4.83
CA GLU A 192 -5.62 3.60 4.14
C GLU A 192 -5.53 5.10 3.84
N HIS A 193 -4.35 5.66 3.99
CA HIS A 193 -3.99 7.01 3.55
C HIS A 193 -2.52 6.98 3.14
N GLU A 194 -2.29 6.96 1.83
CA GLU A 194 -1.01 6.50 1.30
C GLU A 194 -0.50 7.35 0.15
N ILE A 195 0.82 7.48 0.05
CA ILE A 195 1.50 7.75 -1.22
C ILE A 195 1.99 6.41 -1.76
N ASP A 196 1.27 5.91 -2.77
CA ASP A 196 1.40 4.58 -3.33
C ASP A 196 2.28 4.55 -4.58
N TYR A 197 3.36 3.79 -4.53
CA TYR A 197 4.30 3.60 -5.63
C TYR A 197 3.79 2.52 -6.59
N ILE A 198 3.53 2.89 -7.83
CA ILE A 198 3.05 1.95 -8.86
C ILE A 198 4.24 1.24 -9.50
N LEU A 199 4.33 -0.07 -9.24
CA LEU A 199 5.44 -0.93 -9.68
C LEU A 199 4.93 -2.01 -10.62
N PHE A 200 5.49 -2.08 -11.82
CA PHE A 200 5.20 -3.11 -12.80
C PHE A 200 6.34 -4.12 -12.84
N ILE A 201 6.02 -5.39 -13.09
CA ILE A 201 7.03 -6.41 -13.38
C ILE A 201 6.48 -7.44 -14.35
N ARG A 202 7.34 -7.93 -15.26
CA ARG A 202 6.97 -8.96 -16.23
C ARG A 202 8.05 -10.05 -16.34
N PRO A 203 8.07 -11.02 -15.40
CA PRO A 203 9.09 -12.07 -15.38
C PRO A 203 9.06 -12.91 -16.67
N LYS A 204 10.18 -12.95 -17.40
CA LYS A 204 10.26 -13.62 -18.72
C LYS A 204 9.93 -15.11 -18.69
N LYS A 205 10.21 -15.76 -17.55
CA LYS A 205 9.96 -17.20 -17.34
C LYS A 205 8.65 -17.48 -16.58
N GLY A 206 7.86 -16.45 -16.31
CA GLY A 206 6.75 -16.52 -15.36
C GLY A 206 7.24 -16.66 -13.92
N VAL A 207 6.30 -16.91 -13.02
CA VAL A 207 6.55 -17.12 -11.58
C VAL A 207 5.86 -18.38 -11.07
N THR A 208 6.40 -18.94 -10.00
CA THR A 208 5.75 -19.98 -9.20
C THR A 208 5.06 -19.35 -7.99
N LEU A 209 3.89 -19.88 -7.61
CA LEU A 209 3.14 -19.42 -6.45
C LEU A 209 3.15 -20.49 -5.36
N ASP A 210 3.48 -20.09 -4.14
CA ASP A 210 3.30 -20.86 -2.90
C ASP A 210 2.58 -19.94 -1.90
N VAL A 211 1.27 -19.81 -2.13
CA VAL A 211 0.44 -18.75 -1.55
C VAL A 211 0.35 -18.91 -0.03
N ASN A 212 0.59 -17.81 0.71
CA ASN A 212 0.35 -17.78 2.14
C ASN A 212 -1.16 -17.58 2.40
N PRO A 213 -1.89 -18.59 2.92
CA PRO A 213 -3.33 -18.52 3.09
C PRO A 213 -3.79 -17.48 4.11
N ASN A 214 -2.89 -17.02 5.01
CA ASN A 214 -3.19 -15.95 5.96
C ASN A 214 -3.18 -14.56 5.30
N GLU A 215 -2.55 -14.43 4.13
CA GLU A 215 -2.46 -13.16 3.38
C GLU A 215 -3.40 -13.15 2.17
N VAL A 216 -3.49 -14.29 1.47
CA VAL A 216 -4.17 -14.43 0.17
C VAL A 216 -5.02 -15.69 0.15
N ARG A 217 -6.32 -15.53 -0.14
CA ARG A 217 -7.26 -16.66 -0.24
C ARG A 217 -7.42 -17.23 -1.64
N ASP A 218 -7.16 -16.42 -2.66
CA ASP A 218 -7.28 -16.85 -4.06
C ASP A 218 -6.38 -15.99 -4.97
N THR A 219 -6.03 -16.51 -6.15
CA THR A 219 -5.24 -15.80 -7.16
C THR A 219 -5.80 -16.05 -8.54
N ARG A 220 -5.68 -15.07 -9.44
CA ARG A 220 -6.17 -15.22 -10.81
C ARG A 220 -5.38 -14.38 -11.79
N TYR A 221 -4.89 -15.00 -12.86
CA TYR A 221 -4.44 -14.29 -14.04
C TYR A 221 -5.65 -13.87 -14.88
N VAL A 222 -5.70 -12.61 -15.27
CA VAL A 222 -6.80 -12.06 -16.07
C VAL A 222 -6.30 -11.23 -17.26
N SER A 223 -6.97 -11.35 -18.39
CA SER A 223 -6.86 -10.38 -19.49
C SER A 223 -7.61 -9.08 -19.14
N PRO A 224 -7.39 -7.99 -19.92
CA PRO A 224 -8.19 -6.77 -19.78
C PRO A 224 -9.70 -7.02 -19.89
N GLU A 225 -10.12 -7.89 -20.81
CA GLU A 225 -11.52 -8.23 -21.03
C GLU A 225 -12.10 -9.02 -19.85
N GLU A 226 -11.35 -10.01 -19.34
CA GLU A 226 -11.76 -10.78 -18.17
C GLU A 226 -11.89 -9.89 -16.93
N LEU A 227 -10.96 -8.95 -16.73
CA LEU A 227 -11.05 -7.99 -15.62
C LEU A 227 -12.28 -7.08 -15.75
N ARG A 228 -12.62 -6.61 -16.95
CA ARG A 228 -13.86 -5.83 -17.16
C ARG A 228 -15.09 -6.64 -16.79
N THR A 229 -15.16 -7.90 -17.22
CA THR A 229 -16.26 -8.81 -16.84
C THR A 229 -16.31 -9.03 -15.33
N MET A 230 -15.16 -9.16 -14.66
CA MET A 230 -15.12 -9.28 -13.20
C MET A 230 -15.66 -8.03 -12.48
N PHE A 231 -15.43 -6.81 -13.00
CA PHE A 231 -16.03 -5.58 -12.45
C PHE A 231 -17.56 -5.49 -12.63
N GLU A 232 -18.11 -6.18 -13.62
CA GLU A 232 -19.56 -6.25 -13.84
C GLU A 232 -20.25 -7.19 -12.84
N ASP A 233 -19.54 -8.20 -12.34
CA ASP A 233 -20.04 -9.16 -11.35
C ASP A 233 -20.17 -8.51 -9.96
N LYS A 234 -21.43 -8.34 -9.51
CA LYS A 234 -21.76 -7.71 -8.23
C LYS A 234 -21.49 -8.59 -7.01
N SER A 235 -21.19 -9.86 -7.20
CA SER A 235 -20.77 -10.75 -6.11
C SER A 235 -19.31 -10.51 -5.71
N LEU A 236 -18.51 -9.97 -6.62
CA LEU A 236 -17.11 -9.65 -6.38
C LEU A 236 -16.97 -8.26 -5.75
N LYS A 237 -16.03 -8.15 -4.82
CA LYS A 237 -15.63 -6.88 -4.21
C LYS A 237 -14.19 -6.58 -4.59
N PHE A 238 -13.90 -5.31 -4.85
CA PHE A 238 -12.57 -4.85 -5.22
C PHE A 238 -12.10 -3.79 -4.24
N THR A 239 -10.81 -3.76 -3.98
CA THR A 239 -10.25 -2.72 -3.12
C THR A 239 -10.36 -1.33 -3.77
N PRO A 240 -10.55 -0.26 -2.98
CA PRO A 240 -10.80 1.07 -3.53
C PRO A 240 -9.68 1.57 -4.46
N TRP A 241 -8.41 1.39 -4.08
CA TRP A 241 -7.26 1.81 -4.89
C TRP A 241 -7.19 1.03 -6.20
N PHE A 242 -7.46 -0.28 -6.19
CA PHE A 242 -7.39 -1.08 -7.40
C PHE A 242 -8.47 -0.65 -8.40
N LYS A 243 -9.70 -0.41 -7.91
CA LYS A 243 -10.78 0.13 -8.74
C LYS A 243 -10.42 1.50 -9.30
N LEU A 244 -9.90 2.40 -8.47
CA LEU A 244 -9.45 3.73 -8.86
C LEU A 244 -8.39 3.67 -9.96
N ILE A 245 -7.36 2.85 -9.80
CA ILE A 245 -6.28 2.67 -10.78
C ILE A 245 -6.82 2.05 -12.07
N CYS A 246 -7.72 1.06 -11.98
CA CYS A 246 -8.36 0.44 -13.13
C CYS A 246 -9.16 1.44 -13.97
N GLU A 247 -10.04 2.20 -13.33
CA GLU A 247 -10.97 3.12 -13.99
C GLU A 247 -10.27 4.35 -14.57
N SER A 248 -9.09 4.71 -14.06
CA SER A 248 -8.35 5.91 -14.46
C SER A 248 -7.23 5.64 -15.46
N MET A 249 -6.45 4.56 -15.28
CA MET A 249 -5.11 4.46 -15.87
C MET A 249 -4.75 3.06 -16.37
N LEU A 250 -5.06 2.00 -15.60
CA LEU A 250 -4.52 0.66 -15.85
C LEU A 250 -4.84 0.16 -17.26
N PHE A 251 -6.09 0.27 -17.70
CA PHE A 251 -6.48 -0.22 -19.02
C PHE A 251 -5.78 0.50 -20.17
N ASP A 252 -5.28 1.73 -19.94
CA ASP A 252 -4.47 2.42 -20.93
C ASP A 252 -3.01 1.97 -20.87
N TRP A 253 -2.43 1.88 -19.67
CA TRP A 253 -1.09 1.31 -19.47
C TRP A 253 -0.96 -0.09 -20.08
N TRP A 254 -2.00 -0.92 -19.92
CA TRP A 254 -2.04 -2.29 -20.41
C TRP A 254 -1.84 -2.41 -21.93
N LYS A 255 -2.31 -1.41 -22.70
CA LYS A 255 -2.13 -1.38 -24.16
C LYS A 255 -0.67 -1.15 -24.58
N HIS A 256 0.18 -0.75 -23.64
CA HIS A 256 1.56 -0.30 -23.85
C HIS A 256 2.59 -1.13 -23.10
N LEU A 257 2.22 -2.32 -22.58
CA LEU A 257 3.15 -3.22 -21.87
C LEU A 257 4.32 -3.67 -22.74
N ASP A 258 4.08 -3.93 -24.02
CA ASP A 258 5.15 -4.37 -24.93
C ASP A 258 6.00 -3.21 -25.42
N THR A 259 5.38 -2.06 -25.69
CA THR A 259 6.08 -0.85 -26.13
C THR A 259 5.35 0.41 -25.64
N GLY A 260 6.13 1.37 -25.14
CA GLY A 260 5.64 2.72 -24.85
C GLY A 260 5.20 2.99 -23.41
N LEU A 261 5.47 2.09 -22.46
CA LEU A 261 5.21 2.34 -21.03
C LEU A 261 5.97 3.56 -20.48
N GLU A 262 7.15 3.85 -21.06
CA GLU A 262 7.99 5.01 -20.72
C GLU A 262 7.23 6.35 -20.74
N LYS A 263 6.22 6.51 -21.61
CA LYS A 263 5.45 7.76 -21.69
C LYS A 263 4.57 8.02 -20.48
N PHE A 264 4.32 6.99 -19.66
CA PHE A 264 3.53 7.07 -18.43
C PHE A 264 4.41 7.18 -17.19
N LYS A 265 5.73 7.04 -17.34
CA LYS A 265 6.67 7.24 -16.23
C LYS A 265 6.71 8.72 -15.89
N GLU A 266 6.38 9.05 -14.66
CA GLU A 266 6.39 10.43 -14.17
C GLU A 266 6.90 10.50 -12.74
N GLU A 267 7.54 11.62 -12.43
CA GLU A 267 8.05 11.89 -11.09
C GLU A 267 6.99 12.55 -10.20
N GLY A 268 5.86 13.01 -10.75
CA GLY A 268 4.80 13.66 -10.00
C GLY A 268 4.06 12.73 -9.03
N ILE A 269 3.19 13.31 -8.21
CA ILE A 269 2.25 12.57 -7.36
C ILE A 269 0.84 12.89 -7.86
N ARG A 270 0.13 11.88 -8.36
CA ARG A 270 -1.29 12.01 -8.72
C ARG A 270 -2.10 12.03 -7.44
N ARG A 271 -2.99 13.01 -7.26
CA ARG A 271 -3.88 13.10 -6.10
C ARG A 271 -5.27 12.69 -6.54
N MET A 272 -5.82 11.66 -5.90
CA MET A 272 -7.02 10.96 -6.37
C MET A 272 -7.99 10.65 -5.24
#